data_AF-A0A6C0JDA0-F1
#
_entry.id   AF-A0A6C0JDA0-F1
#
_cell.length_a   1.000
_cell.length_b   1.000
_cell.length_c   1.000
_cell.angle_alpha   90.00
_cell.angle_beta   90.00
_cell.angle_gamma   90.00
#
_symmetry.space_group_name_H-M   'P 1'
#
loop_
_entity.id
_entity.type
_entity.pdbx_description
1 polymer ?
#
loop_
_entity_poly.entity_id
_entity_poly.type
_entity_poly.pdbx_seq_one_letter_code
_entity_poly.pdbx_strand_id
1 'polypeptide(L)'
;MNIMKHVRKLCSPAYVYLVISVISLILMVTQNIGNSGKYCIGSYECPVDNIAAVFVGKALYIAFWTFVLNSVCKAGFTQFSWFLLFFPYVLFFVLIGLFVIIMNPSKLKTSLKNEMMGELNE
;
A
#
# COMPACT_ATOMS: atom_id res chain seq x y z
N MET A 1 -24.56 20.55 4.32
CA MET A 1 -23.90 19.86 5.45
C MET A 1 -22.41 20.17 5.42
N ASN A 2 -21.82 20.69 6.50
CA ASN A 2 -20.45 21.21 6.50
C ASN A 2 -19.45 20.07 6.71
N ILE A 3 -18.92 19.48 5.62
CA ILE A 3 -18.05 18.28 5.66
C ILE A 3 -16.81 18.50 6.56
N MET A 4 -16.26 19.71 6.55
CA MET A 4 -15.15 20.13 7.41
C MET A 4 -15.45 19.93 8.91
N LYS A 5 -16.70 20.10 9.35
CA LYS A 5 -17.10 19.88 10.75
C LYS A 5 -17.17 18.41 11.11
N HIS A 6 -17.42 17.51 10.15
CA HIS A 6 -17.41 16.07 10.39
C HIS A 6 -15.99 15.51 10.40
N VAL A 7 -15.12 15.98 9.49
CA VAL A 7 -13.71 15.56 9.44
C VAL A 7 -12.98 15.90 10.75
N ARG A 8 -13.28 17.04 11.37
CA ARG A 8 -12.71 17.44 12.67
C ARG A 8 -13.24 16.66 13.89
N LYS A 9 -14.31 15.88 13.72
CA LYS A 9 -14.88 15.02 14.77
C LYS A 9 -14.42 13.56 14.66
N LEU A 10 -13.49 13.26 13.75
CA LEU A 10 -12.88 11.93 13.68
C LEU A 10 -11.98 11.71 14.89
N CYS A 11 -11.92 10.46 15.34
CA CYS A 11 -10.88 10.03 16.26
C CYS A 11 -9.48 10.30 15.71
N SER A 12 -8.51 10.56 16.60
CA SER A 12 -7.10 10.80 16.24
C SER A 12 -6.53 9.81 15.22
N PRO A 13 -6.62 8.47 15.39
CA PRO A 13 -6.07 7.53 14.41
C PRO A 13 -6.73 7.62 13.03
N ALA A 14 -8.06 7.81 12.97
CA ALA A 14 -8.79 7.96 11.71
C ALA A 14 -8.46 9.28 10.99
N TYR A 15 -8.29 10.36 11.76
CA TYR A 15 -7.89 11.67 11.24
C TYR A 15 -6.46 11.63 10.67
N VAL A 16 -5.51 11.06 11.40
CA VAL A 16 -4.11 10.91 10.95
C VAL A 16 -4.04 10.07 9.68
N TYR A 17 -4.74 8.92 9.64
CA TYR A 17 -4.83 8.08 8.44
C TYR A 17 -5.37 8.86 7.23
N LEU A 18 -6.47 9.60 7.40
CA LEU A 18 -7.09 10.36 6.32
C LEU A 18 -6.15 11.46 5.78
N VAL A 19 -5.54 12.25 6.65
CA VAL A 19 -4.67 13.37 6.25
C VAL A 19 -3.45 12.86 5.48
N ILE A 20 -2.75 11.85 6.00
CA ILE A 20 -1.57 11.28 5.33
C ILE A 20 -1.97 10.67 3.99
N SER A 21 -3.05 9.88 3.95
CA SER A 21 -3.51 9.22 2.73
C SER A 21 -3.91 10.22 1.64
N VAL A 22 -4.59 11.31 2.00
CA VAL A 22 -4.98 12.36 1.04
C VAL A 22 -3.75 13.08 0.49
N ILE A 23 -2.77 13.43 1.34
CA ILE A 23 -1.51 14.04 0.87
C ILE A 23 -0.81 13.10 -0.10
N SER A 24 -0.67 11.81 0.24
CA SER A 24 -0.06 10.83 -0.66
C SER A 24 -0.83 10.67 -1.96
N LEU A 25 -2.16 10.65 -1.93
CA LEU A 25 -3.00 10.55 -3.12
C LEU A 25 -2.79 11.75 -4.05
N ILE A 26 -2.74 12.97 -3.50
CA ILE A 26 -2.48 14.19 -4.27
C ILE A 26 -1.12 14.10 -4.97
N LEU A 27 -0.06 13.70 -4.25
CA LEU A 27 1.28 13.54 -4.83
C LEU A 27 1.31 12.47 -5.93
N MET A 28 0.54 11.40 -5.80
CA MET A 28 0.46 10.37 -6.84
C MET A 28 -0.33 10.87 -8.06
N VAL A 29 -1.42 11.63 -7.85
CA VAL A 29 -2.18 12.24 -8.94
C VAL A 29 -1.29 13.17 -9.75
N THR A 30 -0.51 14.06 -9.10
CA THR A 30 0.38 14.99 -9.81
C THR A 30 1.45 14.27 -10.64
N GLN A 31 1.99 13.14 -10.15
CA GLN A 31 2.95 12.31 -10.88
C GLN A 31 2.36 11.58 -12.11
N ASN A 32 1.04 11.51 -12.22
CA ASN A 32 0.35 10.74 -13.27
C ASN A 32 -0.53 11.62 -14.18
N ILE A 33 -0.40 12.95 -14.11
CA ILE A 33 -1.14 13.86 -15.00
C ILE A 33 -0.66 13.67 -16.44
N GLY A 34 -1.61 13.53 -17.37
CA GLY A 34 -1.31 13.45 -18.81
C GLY A 34 -0.78 12.08 -19.26
N ASN A 35 -0.61 11.13 -18.34
CA ASN A 35 -0.28 9.77 -18.73
C ASN A 35 -1.55 8.95 -19.00
N SER A 36 -1.49 8.07 -20.00
CA SER A 36 -2.59 7.20 -20.39
C SER A 36 -2.02 5.81 -20.72
N GLY A 37 -2.16 4.87 -19.78
CA GLY A 37 -1.72 3.47 -19.96
C GLY A 37 -0.65 2.98 -18.98
N LYS A 38 -0.02 3.87 -18.20
CA LYS A 38 0.97 3.50 -17.17
C LYS A 38 0.72 4.21 -15.84
N TYR A 39 0.67 3.48 -14.76
CA TYR A 39 0.62 4.05 -13.42
C TYR A 39 2.04 4.17 -12.88
N CYS A 40 2.48 5.39 -12.57
CA CYS A 40 3.81 5.71 -12.07
C CYS A 40 3.80 5.99 -10.56
N ILE A 41 4.80 5.50 -9.85
CA ILE A 41 5.06 5.82 -8.45
C ILE A 41 6.57 5.96 -8.22
N GLY A 42 7.05 7.21 -8.14
CA GLY A 42 8.49 7.48 -8.20
C GLY A 42 9.09 6.92 -9.49
N SER A 43 10.09 6.05 -9.36
CA SER A 43 10.78 5.41 -10.50
C SER A 43 10.11 4.12 -11.00
N TYR A 44 9.01 3.68 -10.39
CA TYR A 44 8.31 2.45 -10.76
C TYR A 44 7.12 2.75 -11.65
N GLU A 45 6.93 1.94 -12.70
CA GLU A 45 5.79 2.02 -13.61
C GLU A 45 5.04 0.68 -13.70
N CYS A 46 3.72 0.73 -13.83
CA CYS A 46 2.85 -0.44 -14.01
C CYS A 46 1.84 -0.18 -15.13
N PRO A 47 1.72 -1.05 -16.15
CA PRO A 47 0.71 -0.89 -17.18
C PRO A 47 -0.70 -1.00 -16.58
N VAL A 48 -1.59 -0.07 -16.90
CA VAL A 48 -2.99 -0.06 -16.43
C VAL A 48 -3.92 0.47 -17.51
N ASP A 49 -5.09 -0.14 -17.65
CA ASP A 49 -6.07 0.25 -18.67
C ASP A 49 -6.70 1.62 -18.38
N ASN A 50 -6.94 1.91 -17.10
CA ASN A 50 -7.59 3.15 -16.70
C ASN A 50 -7.02 3.69 -15.38
N ILE A 51 -6.17 4.71 -15.50
CA ILE A 51 -5.54 5.39 -14.37
C ILE A 51 -6.58 6.08 -13.47
N ALA A 52 -7.64 6.66 -14.05
CA ALA A 52 -8.69 7.31 -13.27
C ALA A 52 -9.45 6.28 -12.39
N ALA A 53 -9.74 5.09 -12.92
CA ALA A 53 -10.35 4.02 -12.15
C ALA A 53 -9.46 3.58 -10.97
N VAL A 54 -8.14 3.53 -11.16
CA VAL A 54 -7.18 3.25 -10.07
C VAL A 54 -7.27 4.33 -8.98
N PHE A 55 -7.30 5.61 -9.33
CA PHE A 55 -7.41 6.70 -8.35
C PHE A 55 -8.77 6.70 -7.63
N VAL A 56 -9.87 6.42 -8.32
CA VAL A 56 -11.19 6.27 -7.71
C VAL A 56 -11.20 5.11 -6.72
N GLY A 57 -10.64 3.95 -7.11
CA GLY A 57 -10.49 2.81 -6.21
C GLY A 57 -9.69 3.16 -4.95
N LYS A 58 -8.59 3.91 -5.09
CA LYS A 58 -7.81 4.40 -3.94
C LYS A 58 -8.60 5.35 -3.06
N ALA A 59 -9.37 6.28 -3.63
CA ALA A 59 -10.20 7.20 -2.87
C ALA A 59 -11.29 6.45 -2.07
N LEU A 60 -11.94 5.44 -2.68
CA LEU A 60 -12.91 4.58 -2.01
C LEU A 60 -12.28 3.77 -0.89
N TYR A 61 -11.09 3.21 -1.13
CA TYR A 61 -10.32 2.48 -0.12
C TYR A 61 -10.00 3.37 1.09
N ILE A 62 -9.50 4.59 0.86
CA ILE A 62 -9.21 5.55 1.93
C ILE A 62 -10.48 5.87 2.72
N ALA A 63 -11.59 6.20 2.04
CA ALA A 63 -12.85 6.51 2.71
C ALA A 63 -13.36 5.33 3.57
N PHE A 64 -13.30 4.11 3.03
CA PHE A 64 -13.67 2.89 3.75
C PHE A 64 -12.82 2.68 5.00
N TRP A 65 -11.50 2.76 4.91
CA TRP A 65 -10.62 2.57 6.06
C TRP A 65 -10.72 3.68 7.10
N THR A 66 -10.89 4.93 6.67
CA THR A 66 -11.18 6.03 7.59
C THR A 66 -12.47 5.75 8.38
N PHE A 67 -13.51 5.22 7.72
CA PHE A 67 -14.75 4.83 8.37
C PHE A 67 -14.55 3.69 9.37
N VAL A 68 -13.83 2.62 8.98
CA VAL A 68 -13.51 1.48 9.86
C VAL A 68 -12.75 1.94 11.11
N LEU A 69 -11.66 2.69 10.93
CA LEU A 69 -10.84 3.22 12.03
C LEU A 69 -11.64 4.11 12.98
N ASN A 70 -12.50 4.98 12.43
CA ASN A 70 -13.36 5.84 13.23
C ASN A 70 -14.42 5.04 14.00
N SER A 71 -14.96 3.98 13.40
CA SER A 71 -15.97 3.12 14.02
C SER A 71 -15.39 2.29 15.16
N VAL A 72 -14.22 1.68 14.97
CA VAL A 72 -13.51 0.91 16.02
C VAL A 72 -13.11 1.81 17.18
N CYS A 73 -12.64 3.03 16.90
CA CYS A 73 -12.32 3.98 17.95
C CYS A 73 -13.57 4.39 18.76
N LYS A 74 -14.69 4.68 18.09
CA LYS A 74 -15.95 5.02 18.77
C LYS A 74 -16.53 3.87 19.59
N ALA A 75 -16.21 2.63 19.25
CA ALA A 75 -16.55 1.45 20.04
C ALA A 75 -15.69 1.29 21.33
N GLY A 76 -14.77 2.21 21.61
CA GLY A 76 -13.93 2.21 22.82
C GLY A 76 -12.54 1.61 22.62
N PHE A 77 -12.23 1.09 21.43
CA PHE A 77 -10.97 0.41 21.13
C PHE A 77 -9.93 1.36 20.51
N THR A 78 -9.64 2.46 21.19
CA THR A 78 -8.70 3.49 20.70
C THR A 78 -7.29 2.94 20.47
N GLN A 79 -6.79 2.08 21.36
CA GLN A 79 -5.46 1.47 21.23
C GLN A 79 -5.38 0.50 20.03
N PHE A 80 -6.41 -0.31 19.84
CA PHE A 80 -6.49 -1.20 18.67
C PHE A 80 -6.61 -0.42 17.36
N SER A 81 -7.24 0.75 17.36
CA SER A 81 -7.31 1.61 16.15
C SER A 81 -5.93 2.10 15.73
N TRP A 82 -5.02 2.37 16.68
CA TRP A 82 -3.62 2.68 16.39
C TRP A 82 -2.86 1.46 15.88
N PHE A 83 -3.06 0.29 16.50
CA PHE A 83 -2.46 -0.95 16.01
C PHE A 83 -2.90 -1.27 14.57
N LEU A 84 -4.18 -1.12 14.24
CA LEU A 84 -4.74 -1.35 12.90
C LEU A 84 -4.16 -0.40 11.86
N LEU A 85 -3.77 0.82 12.26
CA LEU A 85 -3.06 1.76 11.39
C LEU A 85 -1.65 1.28 11.08
N PHE A 86 -0.90 0.77 12.06
CA PHE A 86 0.48 0.32 11.87
C PHE A 86 0.62 -1.10 11.31
N PHE A 87 -0.35 -1.96 11.54
CA PHE A 87 -0.32 -3.37 11.16
C PHE A 87 -0.04 -3.60 9.66
N PRO A 88 -0.69 -2.89 8.71
CA PRO A 88 -0.39 -3.04 7.29
C PRO A 88 1.08 -2.74 6.97
N TYR A 89 1.64 -1.69 7.55
CA TYR A 89 3.04 -1.31 7.28
C TYR A 89 4.01 -2.39 7.77
N VAL A 90 3.82 -2.90 8.99
CA VAL A 90 4.64 -4.00 9.53
C VAL A 90 4.52 -5.25 8.66
N LEU A 91 3.29 -5.63 8.28
CA LEU A 91 3.04 -6.78 7.42
C LEU A 91 3.71 -6.62 6.05
N PHE A 92 3.59 -5.44 5.41
CA PHE A 92 4.24 -5.16 4.13
C PHE A 92 5.77 -5.26 4.23
N PHE A 93 6.39 -4.74 5.29
CA PHE A 93 7.83 -4.88 5.51
C PHE A 93 8.25 -6.35 5.63
N VAL A 94 7.48 -7.16 6.35
CA VAL A 94 7.75 -8.61 6.49
C VAL A 94 7.61 -9.32 5.14
N LEU A 95 6.55 -9.04 4.38
CA LEU A 95 6.32 -9.67 3.07
C LEU A 95 7.41 -9.30 2.05
N ILE A 96 7.81 -8.02 2.00
CA ILE A 96 8.89 -7.57 1.12
C ILE A 96 10.22 -8.20 1.56
N GLY A 97 10.52 -8.23 2.86
CA GLY A 97 11.73 -8.89 3.38
C GLY A 97 11.79 -10.37 3.01
N LEU A 98 10.67 -11.08 3.15
CA LEU A 98 10.55 -12.48 2.77
C LEU A 98 10.73 -12.66 1.25
N PHE A 99 10.09 -11.80 0.44
CA PHE A 99 10.21 -11.82 -1.01
C PHE A 99 11.65 -11.61 -1.48
N VAL A 100 12.39 -10.69 -0.86
CA VAL A 100 13.81 -10.45 -1.17
C VAL A 100 14.69 -11.67 -0.82
N ILE A 101 14.42 -12.36 0.28
CA ILE A 101 15.14 -13.58 0.65
C ILE A 101 14.88 -14.70 -0.35
N ILE A 102 13.62 -14.87 -0.77
CA ILE A 102 13.22 -15.91 -1.74
C ILE A 102 13.77 -15.59 -3.13
N MET A 103 13.67 -14.34 -3.58
CA MET A 103 14.14 -13.89 -4.90
C MET A 103 15.64 -13.57 -4.93
N ASN A 104 16.42 -14.03 -3.95
CA ASN A 104 17.86 -13.79 -3.95
C ASN A 104 18.50 -14.46 -5.18
N PRO A 105 19.03 -13.70 -6.15
CA PRO A 105 19.55 -14.25 -7.41
C PRO A 105 20.75 -15.19 -7.20
N SER A 106 21.43 -15.09 -6.05
CA SER A 106 22.50 -16.03 -5.67
C SER A 106 21.98 -17.46 -5.41
N LYS A 107 20.75 -17.60 -4.87
CA LYS A 107 20.11 -18.91 -4.68
C LYS A 107 19.69 -19.50 -6.02
N LEU A 108 19.11 -18.69 -6.91
CA LEU A 108 18.72 -19.09 -8.26
C LEU A 108 19.92 -19.56 -9.10
N LYS A 109 21.04 -18.83 -9.04
CA LYS A 109 22.29 -19.21 -9.71
C LYS A 109 22.92 -20.47 -9.13
N THR A 110 22.79 -20.68 -7.81
CA THR A 110 23.32 -21.89 -7.14
C THR A 110 22.47 -23.12 -7.47
N SER A 111 21.14 -22.99 -7.50
CA SER A 111 20.24 -24.06 -7.93
C SER A 111 20.50 -24.47 -9.38
N LEU A 112 20.60 -23.50 -10.30
CA LEU A 112 20.95 -23.79 -11.71
C LEU A 112 22.35 -24.42 -11.85
N LYS A 113 23.35 -23.94 -11.08
CA LYS A 113 24.69 -24.54 -11.11
C LYS A 113 24.69 -25.98 -10.59
N ASN A 114 23.89 -26.28 -9.57
CA ASN A 114 23.80 -27.63 -9.02
C ASN A 114 23.05 -28.58 -9.95
N GLU A 115 22.01 -28.12 -10.65
CA GLU A 115 21.33 -28.88 -11.71
C GLU A 115 22.29 -29.18 -12.87
N MET A 116 23.04 -28.19 -13.36
CA MET A 116 24.04 -28.40 -14.42
C MET A 116 25.22 -29.29 -14.01
N MET A 117 25.65 -29.24 -12.74
CA MET A 117 26.68 -30.14 -12.21
C MET A 117 26.16 -31.57 -12.02
N GLY A 118 24.85 -31.76 -11.88
CA GLY A 118 24.23 -33.09 -11.87
C GLY A 118 24.32 -33.74 -13.25
N GLU A 119 23.98 -33.01 -14.31
CA GLU A 119 24.05 -33.51 -15.69
C GLU A 119 25.48 -33.76 -16.20
N LEU A 120 26.50 -33.13 -15.61
CA LEU A 120 27.90 -33.38 -16.00
C LEU A 120 28.51 -34.62 -15.33
N ASN A 121 27.83 -35.20 -14.33
CA ASN A 121 28.32 -36.32 -13.53
C ASN A 121 27.58 -37.65 -13.80
N GLU A 122 26.67 -37.68 -14.77
CA GLU A 122 26.05 -38.89 -15.35
C GLU A 122 26.54 -39.13 -16.78
#